data_AF-A0A9E1VDU6-F1
#
_entry.id   AF-A0A9E1VDU6-F1
#
_cell.length_a   1.000
_cell.length_b   1.000
_cell.length_c   1.000
_cell.angle_alpha   90.00
_cell.angle_beta   90.00
_cell.angle_gamma   90.00
#
_symmetry.space_group_name_H-M   'P 1'
#
loop_
_entity.id
_entity.type
_entity.pdbx_description
1 polymer ?
#
loop_
_entity_poly.entity_id
_entity_poly.type
_entity_poly.pdbx_seq_one_letter_code
_entity_poly.pdbx_strand_id
1 'polypeptide(L)'
;MRNIYSTVAVLLSIASFSFSATGQINYGGSPSFLVNQETLSETRVVMPTISRDILAQEDAVTDQIKEVPWRFGVENEVDFSPVNSGYWTIEGDEQVWRLEISCS
;
A
#
# COMPACT_ATOMS: atom_id res chain seq x y z
N MET A 1 -42.74 -35.21 -23.35
CA MET A 1 -41.69 -34.84 -24.34
C MET A 1 -41.24 -33.38 -24.21
N ARG A 2 -42.13 -32.38 -24.16
CA ARG A 2 -41.77 -30.95 -23.97
C ARG A 2 -40.84 -30.65 -22.78
N ASN A 3 -41.06 -31.30 -21.63
CA ASN A 3 -40.24 -31.07 -20.42
C ASN A 3 -38.82 -31.63 -20.54
N ILE A 4 -38.63 -32.70 -21.33
CA ILE A 4 -37.32 -33.35 -21.54
C ILE A 4 -36.44 -32.45 -22.42
N TYR A 5 -37.01 -31.86 -23.48
CA TYR A 5 -36.27 -30.91 -24.33
C TYR A 5 -35.88 -29.65 -23.56
N SER A 6 -36.77 -29.17 -22.67
CA SER A 6 -36.47 -28.04 -21.79
C SER A 6 -35.32 -28.36 -20.83
N THR A 7 -35.33 -29.53 -20.18
CA THR A 7 -34.23 -29.94 -19.30
C THR A 7 -32.90 -30.12 -20.05
N VAL A 8 -32.94 -30.67 -21.26
CA VAL A 8 -31.75 -30.85 -22.10
C VAL A 8 -31.20 -29.48 -22.54
N ALA A 9 -32.07 -28.54 -22.90
CA ALA A 9 -31.68 -27.17 -23.27
C ALA A 9 -31.05 -26.41 -22.09
N VAL A 10 -31.57 -26.57 -20.87
CA VAL A 10 -30.99 -25.98 -19.66
C VAL A 10 -29.61 -26.58 -19.34
N LEU A 11 -29.45 -27.89 -19.46
CA LEU A 11 -28.15 -28.54 -19.25
C LEU A 11 -27.11 -28.09 -20.29
N LEU A 12 -27.52 -27.93 -21.56
CA LEU A 12 -26.63 -27.48 -22.63
C LEU A 12 -26.18 -26.03 -22.43
N SER A 13 -27.05 -25.17 -21.90
CA SER A 13 -26.73 -23.76 -21.64
C SER A 13 -25.82 -23.58 -20.43
N ILE A 14 -25.94 -24.41 -19.39
CA ILE A 14 -25.01 -24.42 -18.25
C ILE A 14 -23.61 -24.88 -18.69
N ALA A 15 -23.52 -25.92 -19.53
CA ALA A 15 -22.24 -26.41 -20.05
C ALA A 15 -21.52 -25.37 -20.94
N SER A 16 -22.28 -24.53 -21.63
CA SER A 16 -21.74 -23.47 -22.50
C SER A 16 -21.17 -22.27 -21.72
N PHE A 17 -21.43 -22.18 -20.42
CA PHE A 17 -21.06 -21.06 -19.55
C PHE A 17 -19.75 -21.30 -18.78
N SER A 18 -18.81 -22.05 -19.35
CA SER A 18 -17.51 -22.31 -18.73
C SER A 18 -16.68 -21.01 -18.68
N PHE A 19 -16.74 -20.32 -17.55
CA PHE A 19 -15.96 -19.12 -17.25
C PHE A 19 -14.47 -19.43 -17.28
N SER A 20 -13.70 -18.69 -18.09
CA SER A 20 -12.25 -18.64 -17.98
C SER A 20 -11.90 -17.65 -16.85
N ALA A 21 -11.51 -18.17 -15.69
CA ALA A 21 -10.96 -17.35 -14.62
C ALA A 21 -9.46 -17.14 -14.88
N THR A 22 -9.07 -15.90 -15.22
CA THR A 22 -7.67 -15.50 -15.30
C THR A 22 -7.26 -14.90 -13.95
N GLY A 23 -6.27 -15.50 -13.28
CA GLY A 23 -5.63 -14.93 -12.11
C GLY A 23 -4.29 -14.29 -12.48
N GLN A 24 -3.85 -13.29 -11.72
CA GLN A 24 -2.50 -12.76 -11.85
C GLN A 24 -1.48 -13.82 -11.41
N ILE A 25 -0.42 -14.00 -12.20
CA ILE A 25 0.72 -14.84 -11.82
C ILE A 25 1.42 -14.23 -10.61
N ASN A 26 1.61 -15.03 -9.57
CA ASN A 26 2.42 -14.63 -8.43
C ASN A 26 3.89 -14.74 -8.84
N TYR A 27 4.56 -13.59 -8.93
CA TYR A 27 6.02 -13.56 -8.98
C TYR A 27 6.50 -13.69 -7.54
N GLY A 28 6.88 -14.93 -7.16
CA GLY A 28 7.48 -15.19 -5.86
C GLY A 28 8.83 -14.48 -5.71
N GLY A 29 9.33 -14.41 -4.48
CA GLY A 29 10.61 -13.80 -4.16
C GLY A 29 10.70 -13.52 -2.65
N SER A 30 11.92 -13.45 -2.13
CA SER A 30 12.19 -12.94 -0.79
C SER A 30 12.86 -11.58 -0.94
N PRO A 31 12.50 -10.57 -0.12
CA PRO A 31 13.18 -9.28 -0.17
C PRO A 31 14.68 -9.48 0.03
N SER A 32 15.50 -8.82 -0.79
CA SER A 32 16.94 -8.74 -0.53
C SER A 32 17.16 -7.83 0.68
N PHE A 33 17.48 -8.46 1.82
CA PHE A 33 17.88 -7.75 3.05
C PHE A 33 19.39 -7.47 3.11
N LEU A 34 20.13 -7.84 2.06
CA LEU A 34 21.56 -7.51 1.93
C LEU A 34 21.71 -6.06 1.53
N VAL A 35 21.52 -5.18 2.51
CA VAL A 35 21.56 -3.74 2.35
C VAL A 35 22.75 -3.19 3.13
N ASN A 36 23.50 -2.27 2.50
CA ASN A 36 24.45 -1.46 3.25
C ASN A 36 23.66 -0.51 4.17
N GLN A 37 23.59 -0.88 5.44
CA GLN A 37 22.79 -0.17 6.43
C GLN A 37 23.39 1.18 6.83
N GLU A 38 24.70 1.34 6.68
CA GLU A 38 25.38 2.63 6.92
C GLU A 38 24.96 3.66 5.87
N THR A 39 25.06 3.31 4.58
CA THR A 39 24.66 4.21 3.47
C THR A 39 23.16 4.54 3.49
N LEU A 40 22.32 3.56 3.87
CA LEU A 40 20.88 3.78 4.08
C LEU A 40 20.63 4.77 5.22
N SER A 41 21.38 4.66 6.31
CA SER A 41 21.23 5.55 7.46
C SER A 41 21.74 6.96 7.23
N GLU A 42 22.72 7.16 6.34
CA GLU A 42 23.21 8.49 5.96
C GLU A 42 22.20 9.26 5.08
N THR A 43 21.43 8.55 4.26
CA THR A 43 20.39 9.12 3.39
C THR A 43 19.00 9.12 4.02
N ARG A 44 18.94 8.95 5.35
CA ARG A 44 17.71 8.91 6.12
C ARG A 44 16.99 10.25 6.11
N VAL A 45 15.70 10.19 5.82
CA VAL A 45 14.79 11.30 5.97
C VAL A 45 14.17 11.26 7.37
N VAL A 46 14.25 12.38 8.09
CA VAL A 46 13.65 12.53 9.41
C VAL A 46 12.37 13.35 9.29
N MET A 47 11.24 12.71 9.58
CA MET A 47 9.93 13.36 9.63
C MET A 47 9.79 14.19 10.90
N PRO A 48 8.96 15.25 10.88
CA PRO A 48 8.69 16.06 12.07
C PRO A 48 8.16 15.21 13.22
N THR A 49 8.64 15.50 14.44
CA THR A 49 8.13 14.88 15.66
C THR A 49 6.65 15.21 15.84
N ILE A 50 5.85 14.19 16.11
CA ILE A 50 4.44 14.37 16.44
C ILE A 50 4.28 14.41 17.97
N SER A 51 3.90 15.56 18.52
CA SER A 51 3.59 15.71 19.94
C SER A 51 2.16 15.29 20.24
N ARG A 52 1.99 14.14 20.88
CA ARG A 52 0.66 13.62 21.24
C ARG A 52 -0.06 14.48 22.27
N ASP A 53 0.68 15.10 23.18
CA ASP A 53 0.10 15.92 24.25
C ASP A 53 -0.54 17.20 23.69
N ILE A 54 0.10 17.82 22.69
CA ILE A 54 -0.44 18.99 22.00
C ILE A 54 -1.69 18.60 21.22
N LEU A 55 -1.65 17.50 20.46
CA LEU A 55 -2.80 17.03 19.69
C LEU A 55 -3.99 16.70 20.58
N ALA A 56 -3.76 16.02 21.71
CA ALA A 56 -4.83 15.70 22.66
C ALA A 56 -5.49 16.95 23.25
N GLN A 57 -4.72 18.03 23.45
CA GLN A 57 -5.26 19.30 23.94
C GLN A 57 -6.13 19.99 22.88
N GLU A 58 -5.75 19.95 21.61
CA GLU A 58 -6.54 20.48 20.50
C GLU A 58 -7.84 19.68 20.28
N ASP A 59 -7.75 18.35 20.39
CA ASP A 59 -8.90 17.46 20.22
C ASP A 59 -9.88 17.60 21.40
N ALA A 60 -9.42 17.85 22.63
CA ALA A 60 -10.29 18.11 23.78
C ALA A 60 -11.22 19.32 23.60
N VAL A 61 -10.83 20.28 22.75
CA VAL A 61 -11.67 21.43 22.36
C VAL A 61 -12.57 21.06 21.18
N THR A 62 -12.01 20.43 20.15
CA THR A 62 -12.71 20.14 18.89
C THR A 62 -13.78 19.05 19.03
N ASP A 63 -13.54 18.03 19.86
CA ASP A 63 -14.46 16.92 20.12
C ASP A 63 -15.78 17.35 20.76
N GLN A 64 -15.82 18.56 21.34
CA GLN A 64 -17.05 19.14 21.88
C GLN A 64 -18.02 19.54 20.75
N ILE A 65 -17.51 19.77 19.54
CA ILE A 65 -18.27 20.22 18.38
C ILE A 65 -18.62 19.00 17.52
N LYS A 66 -19.78 18.39 17.79
CA LYS A 66 -20.23 17.16 17.11
C LYS A 66 -20.57 17.31 15.62
N GLU A 67 -20.63 18.53 15.13
CA GLU A 67 -20.89 18.85 13.72
C GLU A 67 -19.61 18.80 12.85
N VAL A 68 -18.43 18.62 13.47
CA VAL A 68 -17.15 18.53 12.78
C VAL A 68 -16.64 17.09 12.82
N PRO A 69 -16.14 16.54 11.69
CA PRO A 69 -15.54 15.22 11.67
C PRO A 69 -14.29 15.15 12.54
N TRP A 70 -14.08 13.98 13.15
CA TRP A 70 -12.91 13.73 14.00
C TRP A 70 -11.62 13.71 13.18
N ARG A 71 -10.52 14.11 13.81
CA ARG A 71 -9.19 14.09 13.20
C ARG A 71 -8.71 12.64 13.07
N PHE A 72 -8.40 12.21 11.85
CA PHE A 72 -7.89 10.86 11.57
C PHE A 72 -6.36 10.77 11.57
N GLY A 73 -5.65 11.90 11.47
CA GLY A 73 -4.19 11.95 11.43
C GLY A 73 -3.63 13.36 11.34
N VAL A 74 -2.30 13.47 11.31
CA VAL A 74 -1.56 14.70 11.06
C VAL A 74 -0.94 14.63 9.68
N GLU A 75 -1.23 15.63 8.86
CA GLU A 75 -0.65 15.75 7.53
C GLU A 75 0.77 16.30 7.63
N ASN A 76 1.71 15.65 6.95
CA ASN A 76 3.06 16.16 6.76
C ASN A 76 3.28 16.34 5.27
N GLU A 77 3.89 17.45 4.88
CA GLU A 77 4.30 17.67 3.50
C GLU A 77 5.42 16.69 3.13
N VAL A 78 5.29 16.03 1.98
CA VAL A 78 6.21 14.98 1.52
C VAL A 78 6.58 15.25 0.06
N ASP A 79 7.87 15.45 -0.20
CA ASP A 79 8.45 15.54 -1.54
C ASP A 79 9.70 14.64 -1.63
N PHE A 80 9.49 13.33 -1.60
CA PHE A 80 10.57 12.34 -1.73
C PHE A 80 10.45 11.63 -3.07
N SER A 81 11.51 11.72 -3.88
CA SER A 81 11.62 11.12 -5.19
C SER A 81 12.99 10.46 -5.35
N PRO A 82 13.14 9.54 -6.32
CA PRO A 82 14.44 8.94 -6.62
C PRO A 82 15.52 9.91 -7.11
N VAL A 83 15.13 11.17 -7.35
CA VAL A 83 16.02 12.26 -7.76
C VAL A 83 16.51 13.07 -6.57
N ASN A 84 15.68 13.23 -5.52
CA ASN A 84 15.96 14.14 -4.41
C ASN A 84 16.23 13.43 -3.06
N SER A 85 15.92 12.14 -2.94
CA SER A 85 15.95 11.41 -1.66
C SER A 85 16.38 9.96 -1.85
N GLY A 86 16.92 9.35 -0.77
CA GLY A 86 17.32 7.95 -0.75
C GLY A 86 18.61 7.66 -1.53
N TYR A 87 18.83 6.39 -1.86
CA TYR A 87 19.99 5.95 -2.63
C TYR A 87 19.61 4.85 -3.64
N TRP A 88 20.46 4.71 -4.66
CA TRP A 88 20.33 3.69 -5.69
C TRP A 88 21.38 2.59 -5.49
N THR A 89 20.95 1.33 -5.53
CA THR A 89 21.82 0.17 -5.65
C THR A 89 21.57 -0.56 -6.96
N ILE A 90 22.58 -1.30 -7.41
CA ILE A 90 22.47 -2.22 -8.53
C ILE A 90 22.54 -3.63 -7.94
N GLU A 91 21.49 -4.41 -8.14
CA GLU A 91 21.33 -5.77 -7.61
C GLU A 91 21.09 -6.73 -8.77
N GLY A 92 22.17 -7.34 -9.27
CA GLY A 92 22.13 -8.09 -10.53
C GLY A 92 21.96 -7.15 -11.72
N ASP A 93 20.90 -7.34 -12.50
CA ASP A 93 20.55 -6.51 -13.66
C ASP A 93 19.49 -5.44 -13.32
N GLU A 94 19.13 -5.29 -12.05
CA GLU A 94 18.09 -4.37 -11.58
C GLU A 94 18.67 -3.16 -10.85
N GLN A 95 18.05 -1.99 -11.06
CA GLN A 95 18.33 -0.78 -10.27
C GLN A 95 17.27 -0.65 -9.19
N VAL A 96 17.72 -0.64 -7.93
CA VAL A 96 16.84 -0.59 -6.77
C VAL A 96 17.04 0.74 -6.06
N TRP A 97 15.96 1.52 -5.97
CA TRP A 97 15.94 2.73 -5.16
C TRP A 97 15.45 2.40 -3.75
N ARG A 98 16.14 2.93 -2.74
CA ARG A 98 15.88 2.65 -1.32
C ARG A 98 15.85 3.97 -0.55
N LEU A 99 14.89 4.09 0.36
CA LEU A 99 14.67 5.27 1.18
C LEU A 99 14.44 4.84 2.62
N GLU A 100 15.19 5.42 3.57
CA GLU A 100 14.91 5.26 4.98
C GLU A 100 14.14 6.48 5.51
N ILE A 101 13.04 6.22 6.21
CA ILE A 101 12.24 7.26 6.85
C ILE A 101 12.20 6.96 8.34
N SER A 102 12.48 7.97 9.14
CA SER A 102 12.40 7.90 10.60
C SER A 102 11.56 9.05 11.14
N CYS A 103 11.05 8.89 12.35
CA CYS A 103 10.45 9.95 13.14
C CYS A 103 11.17 9.92 14.49
N SER A 104 11.69 11.07 14.92
CA SER A 104 12.40 11.23 16.20
C SER A 104 11.82 12.39 16.96
#